data_AF-A0A7X7QLP1-F1
#
_entry.id   AF-A0A7X7QLP1-F1
#
_cell.length_a   1.000
_cell.length_b   1.000
_cell.length_c   1.000
_cell.angle_alpha   90.00
_cell.angle_beta   90.00
_cell.angle_gamma   90.00
#
_symmetry.space_group_name_H-M   'P 1'
#
loop_
_entity.id
_entity.type
_entity.pdbx_description
1 polymer ?
#
loop_
_entity_poly.entity_id
_entity_poly.type
_entity_poly.pdbx_seq_one_letter_code
_entity_poly.pdbx_strand_id
1 'polypeptide(L)'
;MNETVYRYQFEPDVPMEEAETSLVMAIIAAEALHGQPAVRLSLRYLFSEEKRACVIDGYNEIALHVVLVFTQFLLRQFGDDAFQVTQPARRRPEAASAGAGQAPDRPDGRGRGDCGACKACGKGVGA
;
A
#
# COMPACT_ATOMS: atom_id res chain seq x y z
N MET A 1 1.86 -6.28 -7.42
CA MET A 1 0.71 -6.66 -6.57
C MET A 1 0.72 -5.76 -5.36
N ASN A 2 -0.40 -5.11 -5.05
CA ASN A 2 -0.46 -4.08 -4.03
C ASN A 2 -0.67 -4.76 -2.67
N GLU A 3 0.33 -4.72 -1.80
CA GLU A 3 0.29 -5.33 -0.46
C GLU A 3 -0.53 -4.44 0.47
N THR A 4 -1.85 -4.67 0.52
CA THR A 4 -2.70 -4.05 1.53
C THR A 4 -2.53 -4.83 2.83
N VAL A 5 -1.72 -4.32 3.75
CA VAL A 5 -1.50 -4.97 5.05
C VAL A 5 -2.31 -4.25 6.13
N TYR A 6 -3.02 -4.96 6.99
CA TYR A 6 -3.68 -4.39 8.16
C TYR A 6 -2.87 -4.72 9.40
N ARG A 7 -2.46 -3.70 10.14
CA ARG A 7 -1.68 -3.85 11.38
C ARG A 7 -2.50 -3.35 12.54
N TYR A 8 -2.79 -4.25 13.46
CA TYR A 8 -3.39 -4.00 14.76
C TYR A 8 -2.28 -3.87 15.78
N GLN A 9 -2.30 -2.80 16.55
CA GLN A 9 -1.47 -2.61 17.73
C GLN A 9 -2.39 -2.54 18.94
N PHE A 10 -2.19 -3.41 19.93
CA PHE A 10 -3.04 -3.51 21.12
C PHE A 10 -2.44 -2.72 22.28
N GLU A 11 -3.28 -1.98 23.00
CA GLU A 11 -2.91 -1.28 24.23
C GLU A 11 -2.51 -2.27 25.34
N PRO A 12 -1.67 -1.90 26.32
CA PRO A 12 -1.12 -2.82 27.32
C PRO A 12 -2.12 -3.61 28.16
N ASP A 13 -3.33 -3.09 28.35
CA ASP A 13 -4.40 -3.65 29.17
C ASP A 13 -5.26 -4.70 28.45
N VAL A 14 -5.14 -4.82 27.12
CA VAL A 14 -5.85 -5.84 26.35
C VAL A 14 -5.33 -7.25 26.68
N PRO A 15 -6.18 -8.21 27.07
CA PRO A 15 -5.75 -9.60 27.21
C PRO A 15 -5.41 -10.20 25.84
N MET A 16 -4.13 -10.49 25.59
CA MET A 16 -3.67 -10.92 24.26
C MET A 16 -4.24 -12.29 23.84
N GLU A 17 -4.45 -13.20 24.79
CA GLU A 17 -5.11 -14.50 24.54
C GLU A 17 -6.55 -14.32 24.05
N GLU A 18 -7.29 -13.37 24.63
CA GLU A 18 -8.65 -13.06 24.19
C GLU A 18 -8.68 -12.39 22.82
N ALA A 19 -7.72 -11.50 22.53
CA ALA A 19 -7.55 -10.90 21.22
C ALA A 19 -7.20 -11.96 20.15
N GLU A 20 -6.34 -12.93 20.47
CA GLU A 20 -6.02 -14.05 19.57
C GLU A 20 -7.24 -14.95 19.34
N THR A 21 -7.99 -15.24 20.41
CA THR A 21 -9.25 -15.98 20.33
C THR A 21 -10.25 -15.29 19.40
N SER A 22 -10.38 -13.97 19.51
CA SER A 22 -11.20 -13.15 18.60
C SER A 22 -10.75 -13.24 17.14
N LEU A 23 -9.45 -13.30 16.87
CA LEU A 23 -8.93 -13.54 15.51
C LEU A 23 -9.33 -14.92 14.99
N VAL A 24 -9.16 -15.97 15.80
CA VAL A 24 -9.55 -17.34 15.45
C VAL A 24 -11.06 -17.41 15.15
N MET A 25 -11.89 -16.76 15.95
CA MET A 25 -13.33 -16.69 15.73
C MET A 25 -13.69 -15.96 14.43
N ALA A 26 -12.98 -14.89 14.09
CA ALA A 26 -13.19 -14.17 12.84
C ALA A 26 -12.84 -15.03 11.61
N ILE A 27 -11.78 -15.86 11.72
CA ILE A 27 -11.41 -16.83 10.70
C ILE A 27 -12.52 -17.87 10.54
N ILE A 28 -13.01 -18.47 11.63
CA ILE A 28 -14.11 -19.45 11.59
C ILE A 28 -15.37 -18.86 10.96
N ALA A 29 -15.71 -17.62 11.29
CA ALA A 29 -16.84 -16.91 10.67
C ALA A 29 -16.65 -16.75 9.16
N ALA A 30 -15.45 -16.43 8.70
CA ALA A 30 -15.14 -16.38 7.26
C ALA A 30 -15.18 -17.78 6.62
N GLU A 31 -14.76 -18.83 7.33
CA GLU A 31 -14.82 -20.21 6.84
C GLU A 31 -16.28 -20.68 6.62
N ALA A 32 -17.22 -20.19 7.42
CA ALA A 32 -18.65 -20.45 7.22
C ALA A 32 -19.21 -19.80 5.94
N LEU A 33 -18.61 -18.71 5.48
CA LEU A 33 -19.05 -17.97 4.28
C LEU A 33 -18.37 -18.48 3.00
N HIS A 34 -17.08 -18.80 3.09
CA HIS A 34 -16.23 -19.08 1.91
C HIS A 34 -15.76 -20.53 1.82
N GLY A 35 -16.01 -21.32 2.86
CA GLY A 35 -15.47 -22.67 3.02
C GLY A 35 -14.05 -22.67 3.61
N GLN A 36 -13.79 -23.63 4.51
CA GLN A 36 -12.52 -23.72 5.23
C GLN A 36 -11.27 -23.75 4.32
N PRO A 37 -11.21 -24.56 3.24
CA PRO A 37 -10.01 -24.61 2.41
C PRO A 37 -9.69 -23.28 1.71
N ALA A 38 -10.72 -22.56 1.25
CA ALA A 38 -10.55 -21.29 0.55
C ALA A 38 -9.94 -20.23 1.48
N VAL A 39 -10.43 -20.14 2.73
CA VAL A 39 -9.91 -19.21 3.73
C VAL A 39 -8.46 -19.54 4.09
N ARG A 40 -8.15 -20.81 4.36
CA ARG A 40 -6.80 -21.23 4.80
C ARG A 40 -5.73 -21.03 3.74
N LEU A 41 -6.07 -21.14 2.45
CA LEU A 41 -5.14 -20.88 1.35
C LEU A 41 -5.01 -19.39 1.02
N SER A 42 -6.03 -18.60 1.32
CA SER A 42 -6.08 -17.18 0.93
C SER A 42 -5.64 -16.23 2.04
N LEU A 43 -5.76 -16.63 3.31
CA LEU A 43 -5.45 -15.78 4.45
C LEU A 43 -3.98 -15.95 4.88
N ARG A 44 -3.28 -14.82 5.06
CA ARG A 44 -1.98 -14.78 5.70
C ARG A 44 -2.06 -13.80 6.86
N TYR A 45 -1.64 -14.24 8.04
CA TYR A 45 -1.60 -13.39 9.22
C TYR A 45 -0.42 -13.76 10.11
N LEU A 46 -0.05 -12.85 11.00
CA LEU A 46 0.89 -13.07 12.08
C LEU A 46 0.31 -12.44 13.33
N PHE A 47 0.23 -13.21 14.42
CA PHE A 47 -0.13 -12.73 15.74
C PHE A 47 1.09 -12.85 16.65
N SER A 48 1.39 -11.80 17.41
CA SER A 48 2.53 -11.77 18.32
C SER A 48 2.11 -11.20 19.65
N GLU A 49 2.10 -12.06 20.66
CA GLU A 49 1.85 -11.68 22.05
C GLU A 49 2.95 -10.74 22.56
N GLU A 50 4.23 -11.08 22.30
CA GLU A 50 5.39 -10.27 22.70
C GLU A 50 5.32 -8.84 22.14
N LYS A 51 4.94 -8.68 20.86
CA LYS A 51 4.83 -7.36 20.21
C LYS A 51 3.46 -6.70 20.42
N ARG A 52 2.53 -7.40 21.08
CA ARG A 52 1.13 -6.98 21.25
C ARG A 52 0.52 -6.51 19.92
N ALA A 53 0.71 -7.30 18.87
CA ALA A 53 0.35 -6.89 17.52
C ALA A 53 -0.19 -8.05 16.69
N CYS A 54 -1.09 -7.72 15.77
CA CYS A 54 -1.57 -8.62 14.74
C CYS A 54 -1.39 -7.97 13.36
N VAL A 55 -0.94 -8.75 12.39
CA VAL A 55 -0.80 -8.33 11.00
C VAL A 55 -1.62 -9.27 10.14
N ILE A 56 -2.47 -8.73 9.28
CA ILE A 56 -3.27 -9.49 8.32
C ILE A 56 -3.00 -8.94 6.92
N ASP A 57 -2.64 -9.83 5.99
CA ASP A 57 -2.51 -9.48 4.58
C ASP A 57 -3.89 -9.44 3.93
N GLY A 58 -4.34 -8.25 3.54
CA GLY A 58 -5.65 -7.94 2.96
C GLY A 58 -5.66 -7.90 1.44
N TYR A 59 -4.83 -8.69 0.75
CA TYR A 59 -4.73 -8.69 -0.71
C TYR A 59 -5.97 -9.21 -1.45
N ASN A 60 -6.94 -9.82 -0.76
CA ASN A 60 -8.14 -10.42 -1.34
C ASN A 60 -9.40 -10.17 -0.47
N GLU A 61 -10.57 -10.47 -1.04
CA GLU A 61 -11.87 -10.26 -0.39
C GLU A 61 -12.08 -11.14 0.86
N ILE A 62 -11.55 -12.36 0.88
CA ILE A 62 -11.67 -13.27 2.03
C ILE A 62 -10.91 -12.68 3.22
N ALA A 63 -9.68 -12.21 2.99
CA ALA A 63 -8.90 -11.55 4.02
C ALA A 63 -9.55 -10.25 4.52
N LEU A 64 -10.18 -9.48 3.63
CA LEU A 64 -10.96 -8.31 4.02
C LEU A 64 -12.13 -8.69 4.95
N HIS A 65 -12.85 -9.78 4.68
CA HIS A 65 -13.92 -10.24 5.58
C HIS A 65 -13.40 -10.62 6.97
N VAL A 66 -12.23 -11.28 7.05
CA VAL A 66 -11.58 -11.57 8.33
C VAL A 66 -11.24 -10.28 9.06
N VAL A 67 -10.65 -9.29 8.38
CA VAL A 67 -10.31 -7.97 8.95
C VAL A 67 -11.55 -7.27 9.52
N LEU A 68 -12.66 -7.26 8.78
CA LEU A 68 -13.90 -6.61 9.21
C LEU A 68 -14.51 -7.29 10.44
N VAL A 69 -14.64 -8.62 10.41
CA VAL A 69 -15.22 -9.38 11.53
C VAL A 69 -14.32 -9.28 12.76
N PHE A 70 -13.00 -9.41 12.58
CA PHE A 70 -12.04 -9.28 13.67
C PHE A 70 -12.10 -7.90 14.32
N THR A 71 -12.08 -6.83 13.52
CA THR A 71 -12.23 -5.46 14.03
C THR A 71 -13.51 -5.30 14.83
N GLN A 72 -14.64 -5.86 14.38
CA GLN A 72 -15.90 -5.78 15.10
C GLN A 72 -15.90 -6.55 16.42
N PHE A 73 -15.22 -7.70 16.51
CA PHE A 73 -15.04 -8.39 17.78
C PHE A 73 -14.20 -7.57 18.74
N LEU A 74 -13.08 -7.00 18.29
CA LEU A 74 -12.23 -6.16 19.13
C LEU A 74 -12.99 -4.93 19.66
N LEU A 75 -13.73 -4.23 18.80
CA LEU A 75 -14.54 -3.07 19.20
C LEU A 75 -15.59 -3.42 20.26
N ARG A 76 -16.24 -4.58 20.14
CA ARG A 76 -17.29 -5.01 21.08
C ARG A 76 -16.72 -5.53 22.40
N GLN A 77 -15.55 -6.14 22.37
CA GLN A 77 -14.96 -6.78 23.54
C GLN A 77 -14.11 -5.81 24.37
N PHE A 78 -13.33 -4.95 23.70
CA PHE A 78 -12.32 -4.11 24.35
C PHE A 78 -12.58 -2.60 24.20
N GLY A 79 -13.46 -2.20 23.28
CA GLY A 79 -13.71 -0.79 22.97
C GLY A 79 -12.85 -0.26 21.82
N ASP A 80 -13.09 1.00 21.45
CA ASP A 80 -12.44 1.72 20.35
C ASP A 80 -11.01 2.19 20.69
N ASP A 81 -10.75 2.52 21.95
CA ASP A 81 -9.42 2.98 22.40
C ASP A 81 -8.44 1.84 22.70
N ALA A 82 -8.89 0.58 22.70
CA ALA A 82 -8.08 -0.58 23.10
C ALA A 82 -7.04 -1.02 22.05
N PHE A 83 -7.18 -0.54 20.82
CA PHE A 83 -6.27 -0.91 19.74
C PHE A 83 -6.24 0.15 18.64
N GLN A 84 -5.14 0.18 17.91
CA GLN A 84 -4.97 1.02 16.72
C GLN A 84 -4.86 0.14 15.49
N VAL A 85 -5.59 0.50 14.43
CA VAL A 85 -5.48 -0.16 13.12
C VAL A 85 -4.81 0.79 12.14
N THR A 86 -3.67 0.36 11.62
CA THR A 86 -2.98 1.08 10.53
C THR A 86 -3.00 0.24 9.26
N GLN A 87 -3.34 0.89 8.16
CA GLN A 87 -3.09 0.38 6.82
C GLN A 87 -1.86 1.15 6.33
N PRO A 88 -0.65 0.55 6.31
CA PRO A 88 0.50 1.23 5.76
C PRO A 88 0.19 1.59 4.32
N ALA A 89 0.37 2.86 3.99
CA ALA A 89 0.01 3.41 2.70
C ALA A 89 0.58 2.53 1.58
N ARG A 90 -0.24 2.29 0.56
CA ARG A 90 0.14 1.54 -0.65
C ARG A 90 1.58 1.90 -1.02
N ARG A 91 2.47 0.90 -1.09
CA ARG A 91 3.68 1.11 -1.89
C ARG A 91 3.20 1.34 -3.32
N ARG A 92 3.21 2.59 -3.77
CA ARG A 92 3.11 2.89 -5.20
C ARG A 92 4.19 2.03 -5.85
N PRO A 93 3.88 1.23 -6.88
CA PRO A 93 4.94 0.61 -7.66
C PRO A 93 5.89 1.74 -8.04
N GLU A 94 7.15 1.62 -7.64
CA GLU A 94 8.20 2.54 -8.09
C GLU A 94 8.04 2.60 -9.60
N ALA A 95 7.66 3.78 -10.11
CA ALA A 95 7.44 3.96 -11.53
C ALA A 95 8.71 3.43 -12.19
N ALA A 96 8.57 2.36 -13.00
CA ALA A 96 9.65 1.82 -13.79
C ALA A 96 10.38 3.03 -14.37
N SER A 97 11.64 3.20 -13.98
CA SER A 97 12.47 4.32 -14.37
C SER A 97 12.22 4.57 -15.84
N ALA A 98 11.59 5.71 -16.13
CA ALA A 98 11.38 6.16 -17.48
C ALA A 98 12.75 6.09 -18.14
N GLY A 99 12.87 5.18 -19.12
CA GLY A 99 14.11 4.98 -19.84
C GLY A 99 14.61 6.34 -20.26
N ALA A 100 15.84 6.66 -19.87
CA ALA A 100 16.53 7.82 -20.36
C ALA A 100 16.41 7.79 -21.88
N GLY A 101 15.65 8.75 -22.42
CA GLY A 101 15.42 8.86 -23.85
C GLY A 101 16.77 8.93 -24.55
N GLN A 102 17.01 8.01 -25.46
CA GLN A 102 18.11 8.12 -26.39
C GLN A 102 17.81 9.35 -27.26
N ALA A 103 18.55 10.43 -27.04
CA ALA A 103 18.48 11.62 -27.88
C ALA A 103 18.87 11.22 -29.31
N PRO A 104 18.13 11.65 -30.35
CA PRO A 104 18.55 11.40 -31.72
C PRO A 104 19.83 12.18 -32.01
N ASP A 105 20.77 11.49 -32.66
CA ASP A 105 22.02 12.04 -33.19
C ASP A 105 21.75 13.32 -33.99
N ARG A 106 22.32 14.43 -33.52
CA ARG A 106 22.30 15.71 -34.23
C ARG A 106 23.56 15.73 -35.11
N PRO A 107 23.46 15.73 -36.44
CA PRO A 107 24.65 15.73 -37.27
C PRO A 107 25.45 17.02 -37.06
N ASP A 108 26.76 16.85 -36.84
CA ASP A 108 27.75 17.89 -36.64
C ASP A 108 27.72 18.93 -37.78
N GLY A 109 27.34 20.15 -37.43
CA GLY A 109 27.41 21.30 -38.32
C GLY A 109 28.86 21.67 -38.63
N ARG A 110 29.40 21.14 -39.72
CA ARG A 110 30.54 21.73 -40.44
C ARG A 110 30.07 22.25 -41.79
N GLY A 111 29.75 23.55 -41.82
CA GLY A 111 29.52 24.32 -43.03
C GLY A 111 29.96 25.76 -42.84
N ARG A 112 31.18 26.09 -43.30
CA ARG A 112 31.59 27.48 -43.55
C ARG A 112 30.67 28.07 -44.61
N GLY A 113 30.07 29.22 -44.35
CA GLY A 113 29.31 29.98 -45.35
C GLY A 113 28.92 31.35 -44.79
N ASP A 114 29.24 32.40 -45.54
CA ASP A 114 29.20 33.81 -45.24
C ASP A 114 28.02 34.35 -44.39
N CYS A 115 28.38 35.19 -43.42
CA CYS A 115 27.47 36.12 -42.74
C CYS A 115 27.09 37.29 -43.68
N GLY A 116 26.28 37.00 -44.69
CA GLY A 116 25.67 38.02 -45.56
C GLY A 116 24.15 37.86 -45.58
N ALA A 117 23.45 38.81 -44.95
CA ALA A 117 21.99 38.97 -44.96
C ALA A 117 21.14 38.05 -44.07
N CYS A 118 21.16 38.27 -42.76
CA CYS A 118 20.04 37.88 -41.89
C CYS A 118 19.26 39.12 -41.45
N LYS A 119 17.99 39.24 -41.89
CA LYS A 119 17.10 40.40 -41.73
C LYS A 119 16.32 40.40 -40.40
N ALA A 120 16.78 39.68 -39.37
CA ALA A 120 15.90 39.23 -38.28
C ALA A 120 16.29 39.66 -36.85
N CYS A 121 17.36 40.41 -36.63
CA CYS A 121 17.70 40.91 -35.29
C CYS A 121 17.82 42.43 -35.30
N GLY A 122 16.76 43.14 -34.91
CA GLY A 122 16.78 44.60 -34.89
C GLY A 122 15.60 45.24 -34.17
N LYS A 123 15.58 45.10 -32.84
CA LYS A 123 15.06 46.03 -31.81
C LYS A 123 13.61 46.52 -31.88
N GLY A 124 12.94 46.40 -30.72
CA GLY A 124 11.85 47.29 -30.30
C GLY A 124 11.67 47.26 -28.79
N VAL A 125 12.43 48.10 -28.07
CA VAL A 125 12.19 48.45 -26.66
C VAL A 125 11.55 49.84 -26.63
N GLY A 126 10.40 49.94 -25.94
CA GLY A 126 10.01 51.07 -25.08
C GLY A 126 9.38 52.31 -25.72
N ALA A 127 8.14 52.59 -25.28
CA ALA A 127 7.58 53.83 -24.71
C ALA A 127 6.17 54.11 -25.24
#